data_AF-A0A9D6EYQ5-F1
#
_entry.id   AF-A0A9D6EYQ5-F1
#
_cell.length_a   1.000
_cell.length_b   1.000
_cell.length_c   1.000
_cell.angle_alpha   90.00
_cell.angle_beta   90.00
_cell.angle_gamma   90.00
#
_symmetry.space_group_name_H-M   'P 1'
#
loop_
_entity.id
_entity.type
_entity.pdbx_description
1 polymer ?
#
loop_
_entity_poly.entity_id
_entity_poly.type
_entity_poly.pdbx_seq_one_letter_code
_entity_poly.pdbx_strand_id
1 'polypeptide(L)'
;MIPLANFHRAVQTTLASKRLGTPVFVRYQYHAILKGAAIVARLAKTTAVARDWLGQPLERVLAQGSAARRHISLLLEFRGGVTAVVTWIGTTGRGDGVDLTLIGNHGVIYHDAGDSTLWDEAFTSDDAPPERDLVTLIERAIKSGRPEPLAPAPRQGGQR
;
A
#
# COMPACT_ATOMS: atom_id res chain seq x y z
N MET A 1 -17.52 -13.33 -3.55
CA MET A 1 -16.83 -12.10 -3.12
C MET A 1 -15.51 -12.52 -2.50
N ILE A 2 -14.36 -12.13 -3.06
CA ILE A 2 -13.06 -12.32 -2.39
C ILE A 2 -12.81 -11.11 -1.48
N PRO A 3 -12.82 -11.27 -0.14
CA PRO A 3 -12.40 -10.21 0.77
C PRO A 3 -10.97 -9.78 0.46
N LEU A 4 -10.66 -8.49 0.63
CA LEU A 4 -9.30 -7.98 0.41
C LEU A 4 -8.26 -8.73 1.25
N ALA A 5 -8.66 -9.15 2.45
CA ALA A 5 -7.86 -9.99 3.33
C ALA A 5 -7.48 -11.35 2.71
N ASN A 6 -8.38 -11.97 1.93
CA ASN A 6 -8.09 -13.23 1.24
C ASN A 6 -7.10 -13.01 0.09
N PHE A 7 -7.21 -11.90 -0.64
CA PHE A 7 -6.23 -11.50 -1.64
C PHE A 7 -4.83 -11.31 -1.01
N HIS A 8 -4.74 -10.55 0.09
CA HIS A 8 -3.48 -10.37 0.82
C HIS A 8 -2.92 -11.70 1.33
N ARG A 9 -3.76 -12.59 1.84
CA ARG A 9 -3.37 -13.94 2.27
C ARG A 9 -2.81 -14.78 1.12
N ALA A 10 -3.37 -14.68 -0.08
CA ALA A 10 -2.87 -15.38 -1.26
C ALA A 10 -1.46 -14.89 -1.66
N VAL A 11 -1.23 -13.56 -1.59
CA VAL A 11 0.10 -12.98 -1.82
C VAL A 11 1.08 -13.47 -0.75
N GLN A 12 0.70 -13.42 0.53
CA GLN A 12 1.53 -13.91 1.65
C GLN A 12 1.88 -15.39 1.51
N THR A 13 0.93 -16.23 1.10
CA THR A 13 1.17 -17.66 0.87
C THR A 13 2.19 -17.86 -0.25
N THR A 14 2.11 -17.07 -1.31
CA THR A 14 3.06 -17.13 -2.41
C THR A 14 4.46 -16.67 -1.99
N LEU A 15 4.56 -15.59 -1.20
CA LEU A 15 5.81 -15.15 -0.60
C LEU A 15 6.43 -16.22 0.32
N ALA A 16 5.63 -16.83 1.18
CA ALA A 16 6.06 -17.90 2.08
C ALA A 16 6.58 -19.14 1.33
N SER A 17 6.05 -19.42 0.14
CA SER A 17 6.52 -20.51 -0.72
C SER A 17 7.91 -20.27 -1.35
N LYS A 18 8.49 -19.07 -1.19
CA LYS A 18 9.77 -18.63 -1.77
C LYS A 18 9.85 -18.65 -3.31
N ARG A 19 8.72 -18.82 -4.00
CA ARG A 19 8.66 -18.80 -5.47
C ARG A 19 9.08 -17.48 -6.10
N LEU A 20 8.90 -16.36 -5.38
CA LEU A 20 9.35 -15.04 -5.83
C LEU A 20 10.80 -14.73 -5.43
N GLY A 21 11.41 -15.57 -4.59
CA GLY A 21 12.66 -15.25 -3.91
C GLY A 21 12.50 -14.04 -2.98
N THR A 22 13.42 -13.09 -3.06
CA THR A 22 13.37 -11.85 -2.28
C THR A 22 12.59 -10.78 -3.05
N PRO A 23 11.50 -10.23 -2.48
CA PRO A 23 10.78 -9.11 -3.07
C PRO A 23 11.68 -7.87 -3.21
N VAL A 24 11.65 -7.23 -4.38
CA VAL A 24 12.48 -6.07 -4.71
C VAL A 24 11.67 -4.84 -5.11
N PHE A 25 10.39 -5.01 -5.45
CA PHE A 25 9.52 -3.90 -5.81
C PHE A 25 8.04 -4.26 -5.68
N VAL A 26 7.21 -3.30 -5.25
CA VAL A 26 5.74 -3.41 -5.25
C VAL A 26 5.12 -2.22 -5.94
N ARG A 27 4.15 -2.45 -6.82
CA ARG A 27 3.18 -1.46 -7.27
C ARG A 27 1.80 -1.93 -6.87
N TYR A 28 1.15 -1.18 -5.99
CA TYR A 28 -0.19 -1.47 -5.48
C TYR A 28 -1.10 -0.30 -5.81
N GLN A 29 -2.11 -0.52 -6.65
CA GLN A 29 -3.10 0.49 -6.98
C GLN A 29 -4.46 0.06 -6.43
N TYR A 30 -5.12 0.96 -5.73
CA TYR A 30 -6.46 0.77 -5.19
C TYR A 30 -7.42 1.73 -5.88
N HIS A 31 -8.34 1.17 -6.65
CA HIS A 31 -9.42 1.90 -7.30
C HIS A 31 -10.61 1.88 -6.34
N ALA A 32 -11.06 3.04 -5.86
CA ALA A 32 -12.26 3.10 -5.04
C ALA A 32 -12.88 4.48 -4.92
N ILE A 33 -14.16 4.51 -4.54
CA ILE A 33 -14.86 5.73 -4.16
C ILE A 33 -14.61 5.99 -2.67
N LEU A 34 -13.55 6.73 -2.35
CA LEU A 34 -13.21 7.16 -0.99
C LEU A 34 -13.23 8.69 -0.87
N LYS A 35 -13.43 9.18 0.35
CA LYS A 35 -13.47 10.61 0.67
C LYS A 35 -12.66 10.94 1.92
N GLY A 36 -12.04 12.13 1.92
CA GLY A 36 -11.38 12.71 3.09
C GLY A 36 -10.40 11.74 3.77
N ALA A 37 -10.55 11.59 5.09
CA ALA A 37 -9.68 10.75 5.93
C ALA A 37 -9.68 9.26 5.53
N ALA A 38 -10.73 8.75 4.86
CA ALA A 38 -10.77 7.36 4.41
C ALA A 38 -9.72 7.07 3.34
N ILE A 39 -9.34 8.06 2.52
CA ILE A 39 -8.28 7.91 1.51
C ILE A 39 -6.94 7.69 2.20
N VAL A 40 -6.61 8.55 3.17
CA VAL A 40 -5.35 8.45 3.94
C VAL A 40 -5.29 7.15 4.72
N ALA A 41 -6.39 6.77 5.39
CA ALA A 41 -6.47 5.50 6.11
C ALA A 41 -6.23 4.31 5.19
N ARG A 42 -6.81 4.30 3.98
CA ARG A 42 -6.58 3.25 2.99
C ARG A 42 -5.11 3.21 2.54
N LEU A 43 -4.54 4.35 2.19
CA LEU A 43 -3.13 4.44 1.80
C LEU A 43 -2.19 3.94 2.90
N ALA A 44 -2.48 4.25 4.17
CA ALA A 44 -1.72 3.77 5.32
C ALA A 44 -1.78 2.24 5.47
N LYS A 45 -2.99 1.64 5.37
CA LYS A 45 -3.13 0.18 5.40
C LYS A 45 -2.37 -0.49 4.26
N THR A 46 -2.51 0.01 3.04
CA THR A 46 -1.81 -0.56 1.87
C THR A 46 -0.29 -0.39 1.98
N THR A 47 0.17 0.72 2.56
CA THR A 47 1.59 0.95 2.85
C THR A 47 2.12 -0.07 3.87
N ALA A 48 1.37 -0.37 4.93
CA ALA A 48 1.74 -1.39 5.91
C ALA A 48 1.85 -2.78 5.24
N VAL A 49 0.87 -3.15 4.41
CA VAL A 49 0.89 -4.41 3.65
C VAL A 49 2.11 -4.50 2.73
N ALA A 50 2.43 -3.43 1.98
CA ALA A 50 3.60 -3.39 1.11
C ALA A 50 4.91 -3.48 1.90
N ARG A 51 5.01 -2.79 3.06
CA ARG A 51 6.16 -2.88 3.97
C ARG A 51 6.35 -4.30 4.47
N ASP A 52 5.28 -4.97 4.87
CA ASP A 52 5.33 -6.35 5.39
C ASP A 52 5.75 -7.34 4.31
N TRP A 53 5.26 -7.19 3.07
CA TRP A 53 5.68 -8.02 1.93
C TRP A 53 7.15 -7.84 1.56
N LEU A 54 7.65 -6.61 1.61
CA LEU A 54 9.05 -6.32 1.31
C LEU A 54 9.98 -6.73 2.46
N GLY A 55 9.47 -6.85 3.69
CA GLY A 55 10.24 -7.24 4.87
C GLY A 55 11.36 -6.27 5.22
N GLN A 56 11.24 -5.00 4.81
CA GLN A 56 12.25 -3.96 5.02
C GLN A 56 11.66 -2.79 5.81
N PRO A 57 12.46 -2.10 6.66
CA PRO A 57 12.01 -0.89 7.33
C PRO A 57 11.74 0.24 6.31
N LEU A 58 10.55 0.83 6.38
CA LEU A 58 10.21 2.04 5.63
C LEU A 58 11.00 3.22 6.20
N GLU A 59 11.66 3.98 5.33
CA GLU A 59 12.45 5.14 5.73
C GLU A 59 11.79 6.45 5.34
N ARG A 60 11.26 6.55 4.11
CA ARG A 60 10.70 7.79 3.58
C ARG A 60 9.44 7.53 2.76
N VAL A 61 8.55 8.51 2.77
CA VAL A 61 7.35 8.57 1.94
C VAL A 61 7.34 9.89 1.20
N LEU A 62 7.24 9.83 -0.13
CA LEU A 62 6.93 10.98 -0.97
C LEU A 62 5.52 10.80 -1.51
N ALA A 63 4.67 11.83 -1.36
CA ALA A 63 3.32 11.82 -1.92
C ALA A 63 3.18 12.81 -3.07
N GLN A 64 2.46 12.40 -4.11
CA GLN A 64 2.11 13.24 -5.25
C GLN A 64 0.64 13.06 -5.62
N GLY A 65 -0.03 14.17 -5.97
CA GLY A 65 -1.44 14.19 -6.35
C GLY A 65 -2.32 14.82 -5.29
N SER A 66 -3.64 14.64 -5.42
CA SER A 66 -4.60 15.14 -4.45
C SER A 66 -5.93 14.41 -4.54
N ALA A 67 -6.69 14.42 -3.43
CA ALA A 67 -8.05 13.90 -3.39
C ALA A 67 -8.97 14.58 -4.41
N ALA A 68 -8.80 15.90 -4.62
CA ALA A 68 -9.56 16.68 -5.60
C ALA A 68 -9.29 16.24 -7.05
N ARG A 69 -8.06 15.82 -7.36
CA ARG A 69 -7.68 15.23 -8.65
C ARG A 69 -7.98 13.74 -8.76
N ARG A 70 -8.62 13.17 -7.72
CA ARG A 70 -9.01 11.75 -7.66
C ARG A 70 -7.84 10.80 -7.81
N HIS A 71 -6.65 11.22 -7.39
CA HIS A 71 -5.45 10.42 -7.51
C HIS A 71 -4.40 10.87 -6.50
N ILE A 72 -3.91 9.94 -5.69
CA ILE A 72 -2.76 10.15 -4.80
C ILE A 72 -1.83 8.94 -4.94
N SER A 73 -0.57 9.20 -5.29
CA SER A 73 0.49 8.20 -5.33
C SER A 73 1.51 8.45 -4.24
N LEU A 74 1.94 7.39 -3.59
CA LEU A 74 3.03 7.36 -2.63
C LEU A 74 4.20 6.61 -3.25
N LEU A 75 5.38 7.22 -3.26
CA LEU A 75 6.65 6.51 -3.39
C LEU A 75 7.16 6.21 -1.99
N LEU A 76 7.40 4.93 -1.73
CA LEU A 76 7.91 4.39 -0.47
C LEU A 76 9.37 3.99 -0.69
N GLU A 77 10.26 4.52 0.14
CA GLU A 77 11.69 4.17 0.14
C GLU A 77 12.04 3.40 1.41
N PHE A 78 12.69 2.25 1.24
CA PHE A 78 13.07 1.36 2.33
C PHE A 78 14.58 1.33 2.53
N ARG A 79 15.04 0.98 3.73
CA ARG A 79 16.46 0.99 4.13
C ARG A 79 17.40 0.22 3.21
N GLY A 80 16.90 -0.83 2.56
CA GLY A 80 17.67 -1.67 1.62
C GLY A 80 17.69 -1.17 0.17
N GLY A 81 17.22 0.05 -0.12
CA GLY A 81 17.11 0.58 -1.49
C GLY A 81 15.93 0.03 -2.29
N VAL A 82 15.18 -0.92 -1.72
CA VAL A 82 13.88 -1.38 -2.22
C VAL A 82 12.90 -0.21 -2.23
N THR A 83 12.04 -0.17 -3.24
CA THR A 83 10.98 0.83 -3.35
C THR A 83 9.61 0.20 -3.57
N ALA A 84 8.56 0.92 -3.20
CA ALA A 84 7.20 0.57 -3.58
C ALA A 84 6.41 1.80 -4.01
N VAL A 85 5.43 1.60 -4.86
CA VAL A 85 4.45 2.61 -5.27
C VAL A 85 3.09 2.18 -4.79
N VAL A 86 2.45 3.00 -3.96
CA VAL A 86 1.08 2.79 -3.48
C VAL A 86 0.21 3.92 -3.99
N THR A 87 -0.83 3.59 -4.75
CA THR A 87 -1.68 4.59 -5.38
C THR A 87 -3.14 4.37 -5.01
N TRP A 88 -3.83 5.45 -4.66
CA TRP A 88 -5.29 5.50 -4.69
C TRP A 88 -5.75 6.21 -5.97
N ILE A 89 -6.73 5.62 -6.64
CA ILE A 89 -7.39 6.15 -7.83
C ILE A 89 -8.89 6.22 -7.55
N GLY A 90 -9.46 7.42 -7.66
CA GLY A 90 -10.90 7.63 -7.53
C GLY A 90 -11.63 7.21 -8.81
N THR A 91 -12.52 6.21 -8.71
CA THR A 91 -13.34 5.67 -9.81
C THR A 91 -14.77 6.20 -9.76
N THR A 92 -15.42 6.46 -10.91
CA THR A 92 -16.77 7.08 -10.97
C THR A 92 -17.92 6.11 -11.24
N GLY A 93 -17.67 4.80 -11.23
CA GLY A 93 -18.77 3.85 -11.51
C GLY A 93 -18.38 2.41 -11.81
N ARG A 94 -17.12 2.01 -11.60
CA ARG A 94 -16.68 0.61 -11.82
C ARG A 94 -16.62 -0.24 -10.55
N GLY A 95 -16.97 0.28 -9.38
CA GLY A 95 -16.75 -0.44 -8.11
C GLY A 95 -15.29 -0.37 -7.65
N ASP A 96 -14.99 -1.05 -6.54
CA ASP A 96 -13.65 -1.08 -5.95
C ASP A 96 -12.78 -2.17 -6.58
N GLY A 97 -11.48 -1.91 -6.80
CA GLY A 97 -10.56 -2.84 -7.45
C GLY A 97 -9.11 -2.66 -7.02
N VAL A 98 -8.29 -3.67 -7.28
CA VAL A 98 -6.86 -3.70 -6.93
C VAL A 98 -6.05 -4.10 -8.14
N ASP A 99 -5.04 -3.30 -8.50
CA ASP A 99 -3.97 -3.75 -9.38
C ASP A 99 -2.71 -3.97 -8.55
N LEU A 100 -2.07 -5.13 -8.74
CA LEU A 100 -0.85 -5.48 -8.04
C LEU A 100 0.22 -5.92 -9.04
N THR A 101 1.42 -5.37 -8.88
CA THR A 101 2.64 -5.94 -9.41
C THR A 101 3.62 -6.10 -8.24
N LEU A 102 3.98 -7.33 -7.92
CA LEU A 102 4.99 -7.66 -6.91
C LEU A 102 6.13 -8.40 -7.59
N ILE A 103 7.30 -7.77 -7.63
CA ILE A 103 8.49 -8.31 -8.28
C ILE A 103 9.42 -8.81 -7.19
N GLY A 104 9.85 -10.06 -7.31
CA GLY A 104 10.98 -10.60 -6.60
C GLY A 104 12.09 -11.00 -7.57
N ASN A 105 13.26 -11.32 -7.03
CA ASN A 105 14.41 -11.70 -7.85
C ASN A 105 14.26 -13.04 -8.59
N HIS A 106 13.26 -13.88 -8.23
CA HIS A 106 13.00 -15.16 -8.90
C HIS A 106 11.63 -15.22 -9.60
N GLY A 107 10.83 -14.16 -9.56
CA GLY A 107 9.51 -14.18 -10.18
C GLY A 107 8.66 -12.95 -9.91
N VAL A 108 7.45 -12.94 -10.47
CA VAL A 108 6.51 -11.81 -10.38
C VAL A 108 5.11 -12.33 -10.05
N ILE A 109 4.38 -11.62 -9.19
CA ILE A 109 2.92 -11.71 -9.07
C ILE A 109 2.33 -10.51 -9.79
N TYR A 110 1.36 -10.79 -10.65
CA TYR A 110 0.58 -9.78 -11.34
C TYR A 110 -0.90 -10.04 -11.11
N HIS A 111 -1.63 -8.99 -10.76
CA HIS A 111 -3.08 -8.97 -10.70
C HIS A 111 -3.55 -7.66 -11.33
N ASP A 112 -4.46 -7.77 -12.28
CA ASP A 112 -5.10 -6.64 -12.96
C ASP A 112 -6.59 -6.73 -12.71
N ALA A 113 -7.17 -5.67 -12.17
CA ALA A 113 -8.62 -5.54 -12.00
C ALA A 113 -9.32 -5.00 -13.27
N GLY A 114 -8.61 -4.64 -14.33
CA GLY A 114 -9.13 -3.87 -15.47
C GLY A 114 -9.37 -4.63 -16.78
N ASP A 115 -10.51 -5.33 -16.90
CA ASP A 115 -11.42 -5.38 -18.08
C ASP A 115 -12.57 -6.39 -17.91
N SER A 116 -12.59 -7.17 -16.82
CA SER A 116 -13.68 -8.12 -16.62
C SER A 116 -14.95 -7.40 -16.21
N THR A 117 -16.06 -7.69 -16.90
CA THR A 117 -17.46 -7.48 -16.46
C THR A 117 -17.83 -8.24 -15.17
N LEU A 118 -16.84 -8.63 -14.36
CA LEU A 118 -16.91 -9.34 -13.08
C LEU A 118 -16.76 -8.37 -11.89
N TRP A 119 -17.31 -7.15 -12.02
CA TRP A 119 -17.27 -6.10 -11.00
C TRP A 119 -18.28 -6.30 -9.84
N ASP A 120 -18.93 -7.47 -9.76
CA ASP A 120 -19.94 -7.74 -8.72
C ASP A 120 -19.35 -8.17 -7.38
N GLU A 121 -18.02 -8.30 -7.28
CA GLU A 121 -17.35 -8.66 -6.05
C GLU A 121 -16.50 -7.50 -5.52
N ALA A 122 -17.17 -6.50 -4.97
CA ALA A 122 -16.50 -5.44 -4.22
C ALA A 122 -15.57 -6.05 -3.16
N PHE A 123 -14.31 -5.60 -3.12
CA PHE A 123 -13.44 -5.90 -2.00
C PHE A 123 -14.03 -5.29 -0.73
N THR A 124 -14.42 -6.10 0.25
CA THR A 124 -14.72 -5.59 1.59
C THR A 124 -13.43 -5.07 2.23
N SER A 125 -13.56 -3.98 2.99
CA SER A 125 -12.42 -3.38 3.68
C SER A 125 -11.78 -4.37 4.64
N ASP A 126 -10.45 -4.33 4.72
CA ASP A 126 -9.72 -4.95 5.82
C ASP A 126 -10.10 -4.24 7.14
N ASP A 127 -10.54 -5.00 8.14
CA ASP A 127 -11.03 -4.51 9.43
C ASP A 127 -9.90 -4.02 10.34
N ALA A 128 -8.63 -4.37 10.05
CA ALA A 128 -7.50 -3.91 10.84
C ALA A 128 -7.41 -2.37 10.84
N PRO A 129 -7.28 -1.70 12.00
CA PRO A 129 -7.15 -0.24 12.04
C PRO A 129 -5.85 0.22 11.36
N PRO A 130 -5.83 1.38 10.68
CA PRO A 130 -4.60 1.90 10.10
C PRO A 130 -3.59 2.27 11.20
N GLU A 131 -2.31 2.01 10.94
CA GLU A 131 -1.22 2.45 11.82
C GLU A 131 -1.19 3.98 11.93
N ARG A 132 -1.28 4.50 13.15
CA ARG A 132 -1.35 5.94 13.41
C ARG A 132 -0.13 6.68 12.87
N ASP A 133 1.06 6.12 13.04
CA ASP A 133 2.30 6.73 12.59
C ASP A 133 2.36 6.85 11.06
N LEU A 134 1.86 5.83 10.34
CA LEU A 134 1.75 5.87 8.88
C LEU A 134 0.71 6.88 8.40
N VAL A 135 -0.43 6.98 9.08
CA VAL A 135 -1.45 7.99 8.79
C VAL A 135 -0.84 9.39 8.90
N THR A 136 -0.22 9.71 10.04
CA THR A 136 0.39 11.03 10.25
C THR A 136 1.52 11.29 9.26
N LEU A 137 2.34 10.29 8.95
CA LEU A 137 3.41 10.42 7.94
C LEU A 137 2.86 10.75 6.55
N ILE A 138 1.83 10.04 6.11
CA ILE A 138 1.21 10.23 4.80
C ILE A 138 0.52 11.58 4.72
N GLU A 139 -0.16 12.03 5.77
CA GLU A 139 -0.75 13.38 5.83
C GLU A 139 0.31 14.47 5.68
N ARG A 140 1.45 14.33 6.37
CA ARG A 140 2.57 15.26 6.21
C ARG A 140 3.09 15.24 4.78
N ALA A 141 3.29 14.05 4.20
CA ALA A 141 3.83 13.91 2.85
C ALA A 141 2.90 14.52 1.79
N ILE A 142 1.58 14.31 1.92
CA ILE A 142 0.58 14.91 1.03
C ILE A 142 0.59 16.44 1.17
N LYS A 143 0.70 16.95 2.40
CA LYS A 143 0.69 18.40 2.66
C LYS A 143 1.97 19.08 2.17
N SER A 144 3.13 18.46 2.38
CA SER A 144 4.43 19.06 2.04
C SER A 144 4.79 18.87 0.56
N GLY A 145 4.32 17.80 -0.08
CA GLY A 145 4.73 17.39 -1.42
C GLY A 145 6.22 17.04 -1.50
N ARG A 146 6.86 16.79 -0.36
CA ARG A 146 8.30 16.50 -0.21
C ARG A 146 8.48 15.11 0.41
N PRO A 147 9.68 14.51 0.28
CA PRO A 147 9.98 13.27 0.99
C PRO A 147 9.93 13.49 2.50
N GLU A 148 9.06 12.76 3.20
CA GLU A 148 8.93 12.80 4.65
C GLU A 148 9.54 11.52 5.25
N PRO A 149 10.45 11.62 6.24
CA PRO A 149 10.99 10.46 6.91
C PRO A 149 9.99 9.87 7.91
N LEU A 150 10.00 8.54 8.05
CA LEU A 150 9.38 7.88 9.19
C LEU A 150 10.18 8.25 10.44
N ALA A 151 9.51 8.87 11.41
CA ALA A 151 10.18 9.24 12.67
C ALA A 151 10.76 7.98 13.32
N PRO A 152 11.97 8.03 13.89
CA PRO A 152 12.51 6.90 14.63
C PRO A 152 11.55 6.58 15.80
N ALA A 153 11.29 5.29 16.03
CA ALA A 153 10.53 4.86 17.18
C ALA A 153 11.13 5.48 18.47
N PRO A 154 10.30 5.95 19.42
CA PRO A 154 10.81 6.49 20.66
C PRO A 154 11.72 5.45 21.31
N ARG A 155 12.97 5.83 21.61
CA ARG A 155 13.91 4.97 22.32
C ARG A 155 13.23 4.56 23.63
N GLN A 156 12.85 3.29 23.77
CA GLN A 156 12.41 2.77 25.05
C GLN A 156 13.58 2.98 26.01
N GLY A 157 13.36 3.81 27.03
CA GLY A 157 14.38 4.20 27.99
C GLY A 157 15.01 2.95 28.59
N GLY A 158 16.32 2.81 28.41
CA GLY A 158 17.08 1.75 29.06
C GLY A 158 16.89 1.84 30.57
N GLN A 159 16.23 0.84 31.14
CA GLN A 159 16.39 0.54 32.55
C GLN A 159 17.85 0.13 32.75
N ARG A 160 18.57 0.96 33.51
CA ARG A 160 19.83 0.59 34.16
C ARG A 160 19.51 0.09 35.55
#